data_AF-A0A925R8P8-F1
#
_entry.id   AF-A0A925R8P8-F1
#
_cell.length_a   1.000
_cell.length_b   1.000
_cell.length_c   1.000
_cell.angle_alpha   90.00
_cell.angle_beta   90.00
_cell.angle_gamma   90.00
#
_symmetry.space_group_name_H-M   'P 1'
#
loop_
_entity.id
_entity.type
_entity.pdbx_description
1 polymer ?
#
loop_
_entity_poly.entity_id
_entity_poly.type
_entity_poly.pdbx_seq_one_letter_code
_entity_poly.pdbx_strand_id
1 'polypeptide(L)'
;MNEQTKSILLNGTIIIFICLLMFLAGTWWRMDSQFKLGEEALRRGDFPGAVAGFESAIHMYIPFHPTVEKAAQQLWRIAEGNERLGDVNRALIAYRSLRSSFYADHWLVTPGEEWIERCDKKIAALVPLQRER
;
A
#
# COMPACT_ATOMS: atom_id res chain seq x y z
N MET A 1 36.97 8.75 -28.38
CA MET A 1 35.49 8.86 -28.45
C MET A 1 35.18 10.19 -29.12
N ASN A 2 34.44 10.19 -30.23
CA ASN A 2 34.20 11.40 -31.02
C ASN A 2 33.30 12.39 -30.24
N GLU A 3 33.44 13.70 -30.46
CA GLU A 3 32.62 14.72 -29.77
C GLU A 3 31.11 14.48 -30.02
N GLN A 4 30.75 14.05 -31.23
CA GLN A 4 29.38 13.65 -31.57
C GLN A 4 28.86 12.48 -30.71
N THR A 5 29.72 11.48 -30.42
CA THR A 5 29.36 10.34 -29.59
C THR A 5 29.11 10.77 -28.14
N LYS A 6 29.91 11.72 -27.61
CA LYS A 6 29.71 12.29 -26.26
C LYS A 6 28.37 13.02 -26.15
N SER A 7 28.03 13.86 -27.12
CA SER A 7 26.77 14.62 -27.11
C SER A 7 25.55 13.71 -27.22
N ILE A 8 25.60 12.66 -28.05
CA ILE A 8 24.51 11.68 -28.15
C ILE A 8 24.33 10.92 -26.82
N LEU A 9 25.43 10.48 -26.20
CA LEU A 9 25.38 9.77 -24.92
C LEU A 9 24.85 10.65 -23.78
N LEU A 10 25.25 11.92 -23.77
CA LEU A 10 24.78 12.91 -22.80
C LEU A 10 23.28 13.17 -22.96
N ASN A 11 22.83 13.45 -24.19
CA ASN A 11 21.40 13.68 -24.47
C ASN A 11 20.56 12.45 -24.16
N GLY A 12 21.05 11.25 -24.50
CA GLY A 12 20.37 9.99 -24.16
C GLY A 12 20.21 9.82 -22.65
N THR A 13 21.28 10.07 -21.88
CA THR A 13 21.23 10.01 -20.40
C THR A 13 20.22 11.01 -19.83
N ILE A 14 20.20 12.24 -20.34
CA ILE A 14 19.26 13.28 -19.91
C ILE A 14 17.81 12.86 -20.19
N ILE A 15 17.53 12.34 -21.38
CA ILE A 15 16.18 11.87 -21.74
C ILE A 15 15.74 10.73 -20.81
N ILE A 16 16.61 9.75 -20.57
CA ILE A 16 16.31 8.64 -19.65
C ILE A 16 16.01 9.17 -18.25
N PHE A 17 16.80 10.12 -17.75
CA PHE A 17 16.59 10.70 -16.43
C PHE A 17 15.26 11.46 -16.34
N ILE A 18 14.91 12.25 -17.36
CA ILE A 18 13.61 12.95 -17.43
C ILE A 18 12.45 11.95 -17.46
N CYS A 19 12.54 10.90 -18.27
CA CYS A 19 11.52 9.85 -18.33
C CYS A 19 11.33 9.15 -16.97
N LEU A 20 12.42 8.81 -16.28
CA LEU A 20 12.38 8.23 -14.94
C LEU A 20 11.74 9.18 -13.93
N LEU A 21 12.10 10.46 -13.97
CA LEU A 21 11.51 11.48 -13.09
C LEU A 21 10.01 11.63 -13.33
N MET A 22 9.58 11.72 -14.59
CA MET A 22 8.14 11.80 -14.93
C MET A 22 7.38 10.56 -14.48
N PHE A 23 7.98 9.37 -14.63
CA PHE A 23 7.39 8.12 -14.16
C PHE A 23 7.20 8.12 -12.64
N LEU A 24 8.25 8.47 -11.87
CA LEU A 24 8.18 8.54 -10.41
C LEU A 24 7.15 9.58 -9.92
N ALA A 25 7.13 10.77 -10.52
CA ALA A 25 6.16 11.81 -10.19
C ALA A 25 4.71 11.36 -10.49
N GLY A 26 4.49 10.70 -11.62
CA GLY A 26 3.18 10.17 -12.01
C GLY A 26 2.70 9.03 -11.11
N THR A 27 3.61 8.16 -10.65
CA THR A 27 3.29 7.09 -9.68
C THR A 27 3.01 7.68 -8.30
N TRP A 28 3.79 8.67 -7.86
CA TRP A 28 3.55 9.36 -6.59
C TRP A 28 2.16 10.00 -6.57
N TRP A 29 1.80 10.79 -7.59
CA TRP A 29 0.48 11.42 -7.63
C TRP A 29 -0.64 10.37 -7.59
N ARG A 30 -0.52 9.28 -8.34
CA ARG A 30 -1.52 8.19 -8.32
C ARG A 30 -1.65 7.56 -6.94
N MET A 31 -0.54 7.27 -6.25
CA MET A 31 -0.54 6.71 -4.90
C MET A 31 -1.24 7.63 -3.91
N ASP A 32 -0.89 8.93 -3.91
CA ASP A 32 -1.52 9.93 -3.04
C ASP A 32 -3.03 10.07 -3.32
N SER A 33 -3.42 10.01 -4.60
CA SER A 33 -4.83 10.02 -4.99
C SER A 33 -5.59 8.79 -4.45
N GLN A 34 -5.01 7.59 -4.52
CA GLN A 34 -5.65 6.37 -4.00
C GLN A 34 -5.79 6.44 -2.47
N PHE A 35 -4.76 6.94 -1.78
CA PHE A 35 -4.83 7.15 -0.35
C PHE A 35 -5.97 8.11 0.05
N LYS A 36 -6.10 9.23 -0.66
CA LYS A 36 -7.19 10.20 -0.42
C LYS A 36 -8.57 9.61 -0.70
N LEU A 37 -8.71 8.78 -1.73
CA LEU A 37 -9.95 8.05 -2.01
C LEU A 37 -10.30 7.09 -0.86
N GLY A 38 -9.31 6.39 -0.31
CA GLY A 38 -9.47 5.55 0.89
C GLY A 38 -9.95 6.35 2.11
N GLU A 39 -9.33 7.51 2.37
CA GLU A 39 -9.74 8.41 3.46
C GLU A 39 -11.15 8.99 3.26
N GLU A 40 -11.52 9.31 2.03
CA GLU A 40 -12.88 9.77 1.73
C GLU A 40 -13.91 8.65 1.92
N ALA A 41 -13.64 7.44 1.41
CA ALA A 41 -14.50 6.29 1.61
C ALA A 41 -14.67 5.96 3.11
N LEU A 42 -13.57 6.02 3.88
CA LEU A 42 -13.60 5.83 5.33
C LEU A 42 -14.50 6.87 6.03
N ARG A 43 -14.39 8.15 5.65
CA ARG A 43 -15.25 9.23 6.17
C ARG A 43 -16.72 9.04 5.84
N ARG A 44 -17.04 8.41 4.70
CA ARG A 44 -18.41 8.08 4.29
C ARG A 44 -18.94 6.78 4.92
N GLY A 45 -18.13 6.06 5.69
CA GLY A 45 -18.48 4.75 6.24
C GLY A 45 -18.49 3.61 5.20
N ASP A 46 -17.95 3.86 4.01
CA ASP A 46 -17.80 2.88 2.94
C ASP A 46 -16.58 2.00 3.22
N PHE A 47 -16.80 0.92 3.98
CA PHE A 47 -15.75 -0.01 4.38
C PHE A 47 -15.03 -0.66 3.18
N PRO A 48 -15.72 -1.25 2.19
CA PRO A 48 -15.05 -1.80 1.02
C PRO A 48 -14.22 -0.77 0.26
N GLY A 49 -14.77 0.44 0.05
CA GLY A 49 -14.05 1.52 -0.62
C GLY A 49 -12.80 1.99 0.15
N ALA A 50 -12.89 2.05 1.48
CA ALA A 50 -11.76 2.42 2.33
C ALA A 50 -10.62 1.41 2.23
N VAL A 51 -10.94 0.11 2.37
CA VAL A 51 -9.95 -0.97 2.27
C VAL A 51 -9.29 -0.97 0.89
N ALA A 52 -10.08 -0.91 -0.18
CA ALA A 52 -9.56 -0.92 -1.54
C ALA A 52 -8.66 0.28 -1.86
N GLY A 53 -9.01 1.48 -1.38
CA GLY A 53 -8.20 2.69 -1.57
C GLY A 53 -6.83 2.61 -0.88
N PHE A 54 -6.80 2.13 0.37
CA PHE A 54 -5.53 1.96 1.10
C PHE A 54 -4.69 0.81 0.56
N GLU A 55 -5.29 -0.31 0.17
CA GLU A 55 -4.59 -1.41 -0.51
C GLU A 55 -3.95 -0.94 -1.82
N SER A 56 -4.70 -0.20 -2.64
CA SER A 56 -4.19 0.36 -3.90
C SER A 56 -3.04 1.34 -3.67
N ALA A 57 -3.04 2.09 -2.56
CA ALA A 57 -1.95 2.98 -2.20
C ALA A 57 -0.68 2.21 -1.78
N ILE A 58 -0.81 1.06 -1.10
CA ILE A 58 0.32 0.20 -0.74
C ILE A 58 0.93 -0.42 -2.00
N HIS A 59 0.11 -1.00 -2.89
CA HIS A 59 0.56 -1.60 -4.16
C HIS A 59 1.28 -0.62 -5.10
N MET A 60 1.09 0.69 -4.94
CA MET A 60 1.87 1.70 -5.64
C MET A 60 3.18 2.00 -4.89
N TYR A 61 3.84 0.95 -4.41
CA TYR A 61 4.99 1.03 -3.53
C TYR A 61 6.12 1.86 -4.15
N ILE A 62 6.43 2.99 -3.50
CA ILE A 62 7.64 3.77 -3.74
C ILE A 62 8.50 3.62 -2.48
N PRO A 63 9.73 3.09 -2.59
CA PRO A 63 10.62 2.95 -1.45
C PRO A 63 10.73 4.24 -0.62
N PHE A 64 10.62 4.09 0.71
CA PHE A 64 10.74 5.17 1.69
C PHE A 64 9.66 6.27 1.61
N HIS A 65 8.63 6.11 0.76
CA HIS A 65 7.56 7.09 0.71
C HIS A 65 6.59 6.93 1.91
N PRO A 66 6.24 8.02 2.63
CA PRO A 66 5.46 7.92 3.87
C PRO A 66 4.02 7.44 3.66
N THR A 67 3.46 7.55 2.44
CA THR A 67 2.08 7.13 2.16
C THR A 67 1.84 5.64 2.37
N VAL A 68 2.82 4.78 2.07
CA VAL A 68 2.70 3.33 2.26
C VAL A 68 2.47 3.01 3.73
N GLU A 69 3.31 3.58 4.60
CA GLU A 69 3.21 3.42 6.05
C GLU A 69 1.90 4.03 6.60
N LYS A 70 1.48 5.20 6.10
CA LYS A 70 0.19 5.80 6.48
C LYS A 70 -0.99 4.92 6.07
N ALA A 71 -0.98 4.35 4.86
CA ALA A 71 -2.03 3.46 4.38
C ALA A 71 -2.11 2.18 5.23
N ALA A 72 -0.96 1.60 5.55
CA ALA A 72 -0.87 0.44 6.44
C ALA A 72 -1.46 0.73 7.83
N GLN A 73 -1.11 1.89 8.41
CA GLN A 73 -1.67 2.34 9.69
C GLN A 73 -3.19 2.53 9.63
N GLN A 74 -3.73 3.05 8.52
CA GLN A 74 -5.18 3.22 8.38
C GLN A 74 -5.90 1.87 8.28
N LEU A 75 -5.39 0.92 7.48
CA LEU A 75 -5.93 -0.44 7.42
C LEU A 75 -5.88 -1.14 8.78
N TRP A 76 -4.78 -0.96 9.52
CA TRP A 76 -4.64 -1.48 10.88
C TRP A 76 -5.70 -0.90 11.82
N ARG A 77 -5.90 0.43 11.82
CA ARG A 77 -6.93 1.09 12.63
C ARG A 77 -8.33 0.65 12.27
N ILE A 78 -8.62 0.46 10.98
CA ILE A 78 -9.90 -0.09 10.51
C ILE A 78 -10.10 -1.49 11.09
N ALA A 79 -9.08 -2.35 11.01
CA ALA A 79 -9.16 -3.70 11.52
C ALA A 79 -9.39 -3.75 13.03
N GLU A 80 -8.60 -3.01 13.82
CA GLU A 80 -8.77 -2.90 15.28
C GLU A 80 -10.11 -2.27 15.67
N GLY A 81 -10.58 -1.29 14.91
CA GLY A 81 -11.88 -0.66 15.12
C GLY A 81 -13.02 -1.67 14.98
N ASN A 82 -12.99 -2.48 13.92
CA ASN A 82 -13.99 -3.54 13.72
C ASN A 82 -13.86 -4.68 14.76
N GLU A 83 -12.64 -5.01 15.17
CA GLU A 83 -12.40 -5.98 16.25
C GLU A 83 -13.06 -5.52 17.56
N ARG A 84 -12.87 -4.25 17.95
CA ARG A 84 -13.49 -3.65 19.16
C ARG A 84 -15.01 -3.57 19.06
N LEU A 85 -15.54 -3.36 17.86
CA LEU A 85 -16.99 -3.39 17.61
C LEU A 85 -17.57 -4.80 17.58
N GLY A 86 -16.72 -5.84 17.65
CA GLY A 86 -17.13 -7.24 17.58
C GLY A 86 -17.49 -7.70 16.16
N ASP A 87 -17.21 -6.91 15.13
CA ASP A 87 -17.34 -7.30 13.72
C ASP A 87 -16.08 -8.03 13.26
N VAL A 88 -15.98 -9.29 13.67
CA VAL A 88 -14.85 -10.19 13.36
C VAL A 88 -14.65 -10.34 11.86
N ASN A 89 -15.72 -10.34 11.07
CA ASN A 89 -15.63 -10.51 9.61
C ASN A 89 -14.93 -9.31 8.97
N ARG A 90 -15.34 -8.09 9.28
CA ARG A 90 -14.70 -6.88 8.75
C ARG A 90 -13.28 -6.71 9.28
N ALA A 91 -13.02 -7.05 10.54
CA ALA A 91 -11.68 -7.06 11.10
C ALA A 91 -10.74 -8.00 10.31
N LEU A 92 -11.18 -9.23 10.05
CA LEU A 92 -10.41 -10.20 9.27
C LEU A 92 -10.19 -9.77 7.82
N ILE A 93 -11.18 -9.13 7.17
CA ILE A 93 -11.01 -8.58 5.81
C ILE A 93 -9.89 -7.54 5.80
N ALA A 94 -9.92 -6.57 6.72
CA ALA A 94 -8.93 -5.51 6.78
C ALA A 94 -7.51 -6.04 7.10
N TYR A 95 -7.37 -6.95 8.07
CA TYR A 95 -6.08 -7.58 8.37
C TYR A 95 -5.53 -8.41 7.20
N ARG A 96 -6.39 -9.17 6.51
CA ARG A 96 -5.97 -9.97 5.35
C ARG A 96 -5.56 -9.09 4.19
N SER A 97 -6.32 -8.02 3.91
CA SER A 97 -5.99 -7.03 2.87
C SER A 97 -4.64 -6.38 3.18
N LEU A 98 -4.43 -5.85 4.40
CA LEU A 98 -3.14 -5.28 4.80
C LEU A 98 -1.97 -6.23 4.58
N ARG A 99 -2.13 -7.48 5.02
CA ARG A 99 -1.11 -8.52 4.84
C ARG A 99 -0.86 -8.84 3.36
N SER A 100 -1.91 -9.02 2.56
CA SER A 100 -1.76 -9.35 1.14
C SER A 100 -1.13 -8.21 0.34
N SER A 101 -1.41 -6.96 0.70
CA SER A 101 -0.83 -5.80 0.02
C SER A 101 0.70 -5.82 0.08
N PHE A 102 1.27 -6.14 1.25
CA PHE A 102 2.72 -6.25 1.40
C PHE A 102 3.31 -7.51 0.78
N TYR A 103 2.56 -8.61 0.73
CA TYR A 103 3.01 -9.80 -0.01
C TYR A 103 3.08 -9.57 -1.52
N ALA A 104 2.18 -8.74 -2.09
CA ALA A 104 2.19 -8.42 -3.52
C ALA A 104 3.43 -7.63 -3.95
N ASP A 105 4.01 -6.83 -3.05
CA ASP A 105 5.19 -6.01 -3.30
C ASP A 105 6.52 -6.73 -2.99
N HIS A 106 6.48 -8.03 -2.71
CA HIS A 106 7.67 -8.84 -2.44
C HIS A 106 8.42 -9.19 -3.74
N TRP A 107 9.66 -8.73 -3.88
CA TRP A 107 10.51 -9.09 -5.02
C TRP A 107 12.01 -9.22 -4.70
N LEU A 108 12.59 -8.31 -3.91
CA LEU A 108 13.98 -8.40 -3.43
C LEU A 108 14.13 -8.11 -1.92
N VAL A 109 13.20 -7.33 -1.38
CA VAL A 109 13.02 -7.01 0.05
C VAL A 109 11.54 -7.23 0.34
N THR A 110 11.20 -7.66 1.55
CA THR A 110 9.80 -7.70 2.02
C THR A 110 9.46 -6.37 2.67
N PRO A 111 8.85 -5.40 1.97
CA PRO A 111 8.35 -4.21 2.63
C PRO A 111 7.29 -4.61 3.67
N GLY A 112 7.29 -3.95 4.82
CA GLY A 112 6.24 -4.15 5.84
C GLY A 112 6.26 -5.51 6.54
N GLU A 113 7.41 -6.16 6.68
CA GLU A 113 7.54 -7.44 7.42
C GLU A 113 6.92 -7.38 8.83
N GLU A 114 7.11 -6.25 9.54
CA GLU A 114 6.46 -6.00 10.83
C GLU A 114 4.92 -5.98 10.73
N TRP A 115 4.37 -5.39 9.66
CA TRP A 115 2.92 -5.39 9.43
C TRP A 115 2.40 -6.79 9.13
N ILE A 116 3.14 -7.58 8.35
CA ILE A 116 2.80 -8.97 8.05
C ILE A 116 2.73 -9.79 9.34
N GLU A 117 3.79 -9.74 10.17
CA GLU A 117 3.85 -10.50 11.42
C GLU A 117 2.71 -10.13 12.39
N ARG A 118 2.42 -8.82 12.52
CA ARG A 118 1.30 -8.33 13.34
C ARG A 118 -0.04 -8.83 12.81
N CYS A 119 -0.26 -8.80 11.50
CA CYS A 119 -1.48 -9.31 10.89
C CYS A 119 -1.63 -10.82 11.07
N ASP A 120 -0.57 -11.59 10.91
CA ASP A 120 -0.62 -13.04 11.09
C ASP A 120 -1.03 -13.43 12.52
N LYS A 121 -0.48 -12.75 13.55
CA LYS A 121 -0.91 -12.94 14.94
C LYS A 121 -2.40 -12.64 15.14
N LYS A 122 -2.88 -11.50 14.60
CA LYS A 122 -4.29 -11.09 14.72
C LYS A 122 -5.24 -12.02 13.98
N ILE A 123 -4.90 -12.41 12.76
CA ILE A 123 -5.70 -13.35 11.95
C ILE A 123 -5.80 -14.70 12.66
N ALA A 124 -4.68 -15.24 13.17
CA ALA A 124 -4.67 -16.51 13.89
C ALA A 124 -5.60 -16.48 15.13
N ALA A 125 -5.64 -15.36 15.85
CA ALA A 125 -6.51 -15.18 17.02
C ALA A 125 -8.00 -15.03 16.64
N LEU A 126 -8.33 -14.39 15.51
CA LEU A 126 -9.71 -14.05 15.13
C LEU A 126 -10.39 -15.10 14.25
N VAL A 127 -9.64 -15.91 13.50
CA VAL A 127 -10.20 -16.96 12.62
C VAL A 127 -11.09 -17.96 13.36
N PRO A 128 -10.75 -18.46 14.56
CA PRO A 128 -11.63 -19.37 15.30
C PRO A 128 -13.00 -18.74 15.60
N LEU A 129 -13.01 -17.47 16.02
CA LEU A 129 -14.23 -16.72 16.35
C LEU A 129 -15.16 -16.50 15.15
N GLN A 130 -14.62 -16.52 13.94
CA GLN A 130 -15.40 -16.43 12.70
C GLN A 130 -16.23 -17.71 12.46
N ARG A 131 -15.75 -18.88 12.86
CA ARG A 131 -16.41 -20.18 12.62
C ARG A 131 -17.53 -20.47 13.62
N GLU A 132 -17.54 -19.80 14.76
CA GLU A 132 -18.51 -20.00 15.85
C GLU A 132 -19.78 -19.16 15.69
N ARG A 133 -19.86 -18.31 14.66
CA ARG A 133 -21.01 -17.47 14.32
C ARG A 133 -21.66 -17.92 13.02
#